data_AF-A0A1L9S954-F1
#
_entry.id   AF-A0A1L9S954-F1
#
_cell.length_a   1.000
_cell.length_b   1.000
_cell.length_c   1.000
_cell.angle_alpha   90.00
_cell.angle_beta   90.00
_cell.angle_gamma   90.00
#
_symmetry.space_group_name_H-M   'P 1'
#
loop_
_entity.id
_entity.type
_entity.pdbx_description
1 polymer ?
#
loop_
_entity_poly.entity_id
_entity_poly.type
_entity_poly.pdbx_seq_one_letter_code
_entity_poly.pdbx_strand_id
1 'polypeptide(L)' 'MKRAVSSSSRQVPSQQPVSCSLCRTRKLKCDRNQPCFNCSSRQMDCVYSNNRRNGGSSTSTTEDCDRFLS' A
#
# COMPACT_ATOMS: atom_id res chain seq x y z
N MET A 1 41.58 11.12 -0.47
CA MET A 1 40.83 10.11 0.32
C MET A 1 39.49 9.86 -0.38
N LYS A 2 39.18 8.63 -0.79
CA LYS A 2 37.91 8.27 -1.47
C LYS A 2 36.91 7.73 -0.43
N ARG A 3 35.72 8.32 -0.30
CA ARG A 3 34.60 7.71 0.46
C ARG A 3 33.49 7.33 -0.51
N ALA A 4 33.26 6.03 -0.63
CA ALA A 4 32.09 5.43 -1.26
C ALA A 4 30.97 5.37 -0.21
N VAL A 5 29.76 5.83 -0.57
CA VAL A 5 28.55 5.59 0.23
C VAL A 5 27.73 4.52 -0.48
N SER A 6 27.71 3.34 0.12
CA SER A 6 26.92 2.19 -0.31
C SER A 6 25.47 2.34 0.17
N SER A 7 24.55 2.28 -0.80
CA SER A 7 23.21 1.66 -0.74
C SER A 7 22.36 1.80 0.54
N SER A 8 21.30 2.62 0.44
CA SER A 8 20.02 2.26 1.04
C SER A 8 18.88 2.81 0.18
N SER A 9 18.07 1.89 -0.34
CA SER A 9 16.88 2.13 -1.15
C SER A 9 16.10 3.32 -0.61
N ARG A 10 15.95 4.38 -1.42
CA ARG A 10 14.98 5.46 -1.15
C ARG A 10 13.60 4.83 -1.20
N GLN A 11 13.14 4.28 -0.07
CA GLN A 11 11.74 3.98 0.12
C GLN A 11 11.02 5.33 0.08
N VAL A 12 10.53 5.70 -1.10
CA VAL A 12 9.58 6.80 -1.24
C VAL A 12 8.46 6.48 -0.25
N PRO A 13 8.18 7.33 0.75
CA PRO A 13 7.05 7.11 1.62
C PRO A 13 5.85 7.05 0.70
N SER A 14 5.30 5.85 0.51
CA SER A 14 4.19 5.65 -0.41
C SER A 14 3.04 6.45 0.17
N GLN A 15 2.80 7.63 -0.40
CA GLN A 15 1.69 8.48 0.00
C GLN A 15 0.45 7.61 -0.03
N GLN A 16 -0.13 7.36 1.15
CA GLN A 16 -1.29 6.48 1.28
C GLN A 16 -2.32 6.98 0.26
N PRO A 17 -2.85 6.09 -0.60
CA PRO A 17 -3.78 6.50 -1.63
C PRO A 17 -5.00 7.14 -0.96
N VAL A 18 -5.15 8.45 -1.16
CA VAL A 18 -6.27 9.25 -0.62
C VAL A 18 -7.59 8.90 -1.32
N SER A 19 -7.57 7.99 -2.29
CA SER A 19 -8.72 7.56 -3.08
C SER A 19 -9.15 6.14 -2.73
N CYS A 20 -10.46 5.92 -2.74
CA CYS A 20 -11.08 4.62 -2.59
C CYS A 20 -10.62 3.63 -3.67
N SER A 21 -10.67 2.32 -3.42
CA SER A 21 -10.26 1.27 -4.36
C SER A 21 -11.00 1.38 -5.70
N LEU A 22 -12.31 1.57 -5.67
CA LEU A 22 -13.15 1.79 -6.86
C LEU A 22 -12.68 3.02 -7.66
N CYS A 23 -12.47 4.13 -6.96
CA CYS A 23 -12.03 5.39 -7.51
C CYS A 23 -10.64 5.25 -8.15
N ARG A 24 -9.74 4.48 -7.51
CA ARG A 24 -8.39 4.20 -7.99
C ARG A 24 -8.42 3.35 -9.25
N THR A 25 -9.17 2.25 -9.25
CA THR A 25 -9.31 1.35 -10.40
C THR A 25 -9.93 2.07 -11.59
N ARG A 26 -10.91 2.95 -11.33
CA ARG A 26 -11.59 3.74 -12.37
C ARG A 26 -10.90 5.05 -12.70
N LYS A 27 -9.78 5.37 -12.03
CA LYS A 27 -9.03 6.62 -12.17
C LYS A 27 -9.91 7.87 -12.02
N LEU A 28 -10.92 7.80 -11.15
CA LEU A 28 -11.84 8.88 -10.84
C LEU A 28 -11.36 9.70 -9.65
N LYS A 29 -11.79 10.96 -9.58
CA LYS A 29 -11.62 11.79 -8.39
C LYS A 29 -12.46 11.21 -7.26
N CYS A 30 -11.83 10.96 -6.11
CA CYS A 30 -12.51 10.50 -4.91
C CYS A 30 -12.84 11.69 -4.01
N ASP A 31 -14.08 11.81 -3.56
CA ASP A 31 -14.54 12.87 -2.66
C ASP A 31 -14.24 12.60 -1.18
N ARG A 32 -13.65 11.44 -0.86
CA ARG A 32 -13.26 11.00 0.51
C ARG A 32 -14.39 10.88 1.53
N ASN A 33 -15.63 11.18 1.17
CA ASN A 33 -16.80 10.85 1.98
C ASN A 33 -17.00 9.31 2.06
N GLN A 34 -17.66 8.82 3.12
CA GLN A 34 -18.00 7.41 3.30
C GLN A 34 -19.52 7.24 3.39
N PRO A 35 -20.19 6.70 2.34
CA PRO A 35 -19.65 6.31 1.03
C PRO A 35 -19.29 7.51 0.14
N CYS A 36 -18.31 7.34 -0.75
CA CYS A 36 -17.92 8.38 -1.69
C CYS A 36 -19.07 8.69 -2.68
N PHE A 37 -19.18 9.90 -3.25
CA PHE A 37 -20.30 10.24 -4.16
C PHE A 37 -20.42 9.23 -5.33
N ASN A 38 -19.29 8.89 -5.95
CA ASN A 38 -19.23 7.88 -7.01
C ASN A 38 -19.64 6.47 -6.56
N CYS A 39 -19.34 6.12 -5.32
CA CYS A 39 -19.65 4.82 -4.72
C CYS A 39 -21.14 4.74 -4.38
N SER A 40 -21.69 5.81 -3.79
CA SER A 40 -23.09 5.98 -3.44
C SER A 40 -23.98 5.98 -4.69
N SER A 41 -23.63 6.78 -5.70
CA SER A 41 -24.39 6.87 -6.96
C SER A 41 -24.41 5.56 -7.74
N ARG A 42 -23.44 4.68 -7.54
CA ARG A 42 -23.35 3.37 -8.21
C ARG A 42 -23.76 2.21 -7.30
N GLN A 43 -24.11 2.49 -6.04
CA GLN A 43 -24.30 1.49 -4.98
C GLN A 43 -23.20 0.42 -4.95
N MET A 44 -21.94 0.85 -5.07
CA MET A 44 -20.76 -0.02 -5.04
C MET A 44 -19.97 0.12 -3.74
N ASP A 45 -19.24 -0.92 -3.38
CA ASP A 45 -18.42 -0.94 -2.17
C ASP A 45 -17.31 0.13 -2.17
N CYS A 46 -17.37 1.02 -1.18
CA CYS A 46 -16.38 2.07 -0.95
C CYS A 46 -15.29 1.58 0.01
N VAL A 47 -14.32 0.84 -0.51
CA VAL A 47 -13.20 0.30 0.29
C VAL A 47 -11.97 1.19 0.13
N TYR A 48 -11.47 1.75 1.23
CA TYR A 48 -10.14 2.35 1.25
C TYR A 48 -9.15 1.27 1.66
N SER A 49 -8.30 0.84 0.73
CA SER A 49 -7.21 -0.10 1.02
C SER A 49 -6.14 0.63 1.83
N ASN A 50 -6.43 0.90 3.10
CA ASN A 50 -5.42 1.25 4.07
C ASN A 50 -4.51 0.03 4.14
N ASN A 51 -3.26 0.17 3.71
CA ASN A 51 -2.22 -0.82 3.97
C ASN A 51 -1.84 -0.77 5.46
N ARG A 52 -2.84 -0.91 6.35
CA ARG A 52 -2.66 -1.28 7.73
C ARG A 52 -2.33 -2.76 7.66
N ARG A 53 -1.04 -3.07 7.70
CA ARG A 53 -0.53 -4.40 8.02
C ARG A 53 -1.14 -4.84 9.35
N ASN A 54 -2.35 -5.38 9.31
CA ASN A 54 -2.95 -6.09 10.43
C ASN A 54 -4.09 -6.96 9.88
N GLY A 55 -3.72 -8.16 9.40
CA GLY A 55 -4.69 -9.15 8.95
C GLY A 55 -4.26 -9.95 7.73
N GLY A 56 -3.14 -10.68 7.85
CA GLY A 56 -2.91 -11.95 7.16
C GLY A 56 -2.89 -11.96 5.64
N SER A 57 -1.69 -11.91 5.05
CA SER A 57 -1.25 -12.74 3.90
C SER A 57 0.18 -12.37 3.52
N SER A 58 1.11 -12.61 4.45
CA SER A 58 2.53 -12.71 4.13
C SER A 58 2.79 -14.12 3.63
N THR A 59 2.41 -14.43 2.40
CA THR A 59 3.12 -15.48 1.63
C THR A 59 4.30 -14.79 0.94
N SER A 60 5.18 -14.21 1.75
CA SER A 60 6.59 -14.07 1.37
C SER A 60 7.16 -15.45 1.55
N THR A 61 7.53 -16.10 0.45
CA THR A 61 8.17 -17.41 0.40
C THR A 61 9.23 -17.51 1.49
N THR A 62 9.01 -18.45 2.41
CA THR A 62 9.73 -18.71 3.65
C THR A 62 11.01 -19.49 3.41
N GLU A 63 12.05 -18.93 2.78
CA GLU A 63 13.31 -19.66 2.56
C GLU A 63 14.60 -18.80 2.55
N ASP A 64 14.80 -17.83 3.46
CA ASP A 64 16.17 -17.32 3.68
C ASP A 64 16.40 -16.62 5.04
N CYS A 65 16.47 -17.36 6.16
CA CYS A 65 16.95 -16.80 7.44
C CYS A 65 17.39 -17.86 8.48
N ASP A 66 18.03 -18.97 8.09
CA ASP A 66 18.65 -19.93 9.04
C ASP A 66 20.15 -20.09 8.79
N ARG A 67 20.92 -19.00 8.95
CA ARG A 67 22.38 -19.05 8.77
C ARG A 67 23.16 -18.24 9.80
N PHE A 68 22.62 -18.10 11.00
CA PHE A 68 23.29 -17.43 12.13
C PHE A 68 23.27 -18.31 13.38
N LEU A 69 24.11 -19.35 13.42
CA LEU A 69 24.61 -19.94 14.67
C LEU A 69 25.97 -20.64 14.45
N SER A 70 27.05 -19.88 14.64
CA SER A 70 28.33 -20.27 15.27
C SER A 70 29.18 -19.02 15.51
#